data_AF-A0A538MT77-F1
#
_entry.id   AF-A0A538MT77-F1
#
_cell.length_a   1.000
_cell.length_b   1.000
_cell.length_c   1.000
_cell.angle_alpha   90.00
_cell.angle_beta   90.00
_cell.angle_gamma   90.00
#
_symmetry.space_group_name_H-M   'P 1'
#
loop_
_entity.id
_entity.type
_entity.pdbx_description
1 polymer ?
#
loop_
_entity_poly.entity_id
_entity_poly.type
_entity_poly.pdbx_seq_one_letter_code
_entity_poly.pdbx_strand_id
1 'polypeptide(L)'
;VSFVSHPERDSANGRLFNSLFVIGRNGRLLGRQAKLRPTPISESWATGGDLGGPVLIDGLQVGLLVCADAYAAEPALRLRAAGAHLLVSSAAWWPGDWGPSGEWEARTLDTGLPLIVCNRSGRDGESHMNDAESVIVDRGVKLLTLRSADSTVFVVECLVDDGHLATCEVAAEAPVTSTTASVRVG
;
A
#
# COMPACT_ATOMS: atom_id res chain seq x y z
N VAL A 1 4.87 2.64 13.11
CA VAL A 1 3.52 2.20 12.70
C VAL A 1 3.70 1.09 11.68
N SER A 2 2.73 0.20 11.51
CA SER A 2 2.77 -0.85 10.50
C SER A 2 1.51 -0.79 9.64
N PHE A 3 1.68 -0.98 8.33
CA PHE A 3 0.60 -1.09 7.35
C PHE A 3 0.52 -2.54 6.91
N VAL A 4 -0.60 -3.21 7.13
CA VAL A 4 -0.74 -4.65 6.90
C VAL A 4 -2.01 -4.92 6.10
N SER A 5 -1.87 -5.49 4.91
CA SER A 5 -3.01 -5.99 4.14
C SER A 5 -3.39 -7.40 4.60
N HIS A 6 -4.68 -7.62 4.85
CA HIS A 6 -5.19 -8.90 5.33
C HIS A 6 -6.66 -9.12 4.90
N PRO A 7 -7.04 -10.36 4.56
CA PRO A 7 -8.46 -10.73 4.42
C PRO A 7 -9.19 -10.56 5.76
N GLU A 8 -10.28 -9.83 5.75
CA GLU A 8 -11.05 -9.54 6.94
C GLU A 8 -12.45 -10.14 6.81
N ARG A 9 -12.99 -10.65 7.91
CA ARG A 9 -14.40 -11.03 8.03
C ARG A 9 -15.10 -10.09 9.00
N ASP A 10 -16.13 -9.40 8.52
CA ASP A 10 -17.05 -8.63 9.35
C ASP A 10 -17.82 -9.59 10.27
N SER A 11 -17.75 -9.35 11.58
CA SER A 11 -18.36 -10.23 12.59
C SER A 11 -19.88 -10.12 12.64
N ALA A 12 -20.47 -9.01 12.20
CA ALA A 12 -21.90 -8.76 12.26
C ALA A 12 -22.65 -9.41 11.08
N ASN A 13 -22.07 -9.38 9.89
CA ASN A 13 -22.74 -9.85 8.66
C ASN A 13 -21.96 -10.94 7.91
N GLY A 14 -20.76 -11.30 8.34
CA GLY A 14 -19.94 -12.35 7.74
C GLY A 14 -19.31 -12.00 6.40
N ARG A 15 -19.48 -10.76 5.89
CA ARG A 15 -18.87 -10.31 4.62
C ARG A 15 -17.36 -10.30 4.74
N LEU A 16 -16.71 -10.62 3.63
CA LEU A 16 -15.26 -10.63 3.52
C LEU A 16 -14.76 -9.38 2.82
N PHE A 17 -13.60 -8.87 3.21
CA PHE A 17 -12.97 -7.69 2.62
C PHE A 17 -11.47 -7.94 2.41
N ASN A 18 -10.90 -7.37 1.36
CA ASN A 18 -9.46 -7.14 1.30
C ASN A 18 -9.17 -5.81 1.98
N SER A 19 -8.52 -5.82 3.14
CA SER A 19 -8.37 -4.64 3.99
C SER A 19 -6.92 -4.32 4.28
N LEU A 20 -6.56 -3.04 4.17
CA LEU A 20 -5.30 -2.48 4.65
C LEU A 20 -5.52 -1.90 6.05
N PHE A 21 -4.82 -2.44 7.03
CA PHE A 21 -4.87 -2.01 8.43
C PHE A 21 -3.65 -1.16 8.79
N VAL A 22 -3.88 -0.15 9.65
CA VAL A 22 -2.83 0.67 10.25
C VAL A 22 -2.72 0.31 11.73
N ILE A 23 -1.57 -0.22 12.13
CA ILE A 23 -1.31 -0.67 13.50
C ILE A 23 -0.25 0.23 14.13
N GLY A 24 -0.62 0.90 15.22
CA GLY A 24 0.25 1.79 15.97
C GLY A 24 1.41 1.05 16.64
N ARG A 25 2.47 1.79 17.02
CA ARG A 25 3.64 1.21 17.71
C ARG A 25 3.27 0.52 19.05
N ASN A 26 2.13 0.87 19.62
CA ASN A 26 1.57 0.26 20.84
C ASN A 26 0.66 -0.96 20.55
N GLY A 27 0.61 -1.45 19.32
CA GLY A 27 -0.21 -2.59 18.90
C GLY A 27 -1.70 -2.27 18.69
N ARG A 28 -2.13 -1.01 18.88
CA ARG A 28 -3.54 -0.62 18.67
C ARG A 28 -3.84 -0.39 17.19
N LEU A 29 -5.04 -0.76 16.77
CA LEU A 29 -5.54 -0.38 15.46
C LEU A 29 -5.81 1.13 15.42
N LEU A 30 -5.17 1.82 14.47
CA LEU A 30 -5.34 3.26 14.25
C LEU A 30 -6.33 3.55 13.12
N GLY A 31 -6.45 2.65 12.15
CA GLY A 31 -7.35 2.81 11.02
C GLY A 31 -7.34 1.60 10.09
N ARG A 32 -8.22 1.63 9.10
CA ARG A 32 -8.49 0.54 8.18
C ARG A 32 -9.10 1.10 6.90
N GLN A 33 -8.66 0.58 5.75
CA GLN A 33 -9.31 0.81 4.45
C GLN A 33 -9.61 -0.54 3.78
N ALA A 34 -10.88 -0.81 3.49
CA ALA A 34 -11.26 -1.92 2.61
C ALA A 34 -11.06 -1.51 1.16
N LYS A 35 -10.56 -2.41 0.33
CA LYS A 35 -10.44 -2.19 -1.11
C LYS A 35 -11.80 -1.77 -1.68
N LEU A 36 -11.81 -0.68 -2.46
CA LEU A 36 -13.06 -0.10 -2.95
C LEU A 36 -13.69 -0.99 -4.01
N ARG A 37 -12.85 -1.46 -4.94
CA ARG A 37 -13.25 -2.28 -6.07
C ARG A 37 -12.40 -3.55 -6.11
N PRO A 38 -12.84 -4.64 -5.46
CA PRO A 38 -12.20 -5.94 -5.60
C PRO A 38 -12.01 -6.30 -7.07
N THR A 39 -10.82 -6.74 -7.40
CA THR A 39 -10.43 -7.17 -8.74
C THR A 39 -11.28 -8.40 -9.11
N PRO A 40 -12.02 -8.36 -10.23
CA PRO A 40 -12.82 -9.50 -10.67
C PRO A 40 -11.98 -10.77 -10.75
N ILE A 41 -12.62 -11.91 -10.47
CA ILE A 41 -11.99 -13.25 -10.43
C ILE A 41 -11.06 -13.42 -9.23
N SER A 42 -9.91 -12.71 -9.18
CA SER A 42 -8.88 -12.91 -8.14
C SER A 42 -9.32 -12.52 -6.74
N GLU A 43 -10.23 -11.56 -6.62
CA GLU A 43 -10.81 -11.13 -5.36
C GLU A 43 -12.34 -11.26 -5.36
N SER A 44 -12.88 -12.21 -6.13
CA SER A 44 -14.32 -12.52 -6.16
C SER A 44 -14.90 -12.95 -4.81
N TRP A 45 -14.03 -13.34 -3.87
CA TRP A 45 -14.38 -13.63 -2.48
C TRP A 45 -14.63 -12.36 -1.64
N ALA A 46 -14.12 -11.21 -2.06
CA ALA A 46 -14.15 -9.97 -1.29
C ALA A 46 -15.31 -9.08 -1.71
N THR A 47 -15.82 -8.33 -0.74
CA THR A 47 -16.79 -7.27 -0.92
C THR A 47 -16.06 -5.93 -1.06
N GLY A 48 -16.55 -5.06 -1.95
CA GLY A 48 -16.10 -3.66 -2.00
C GLY A 48 -16.49 -2.91 -0.73
N GLY A 49 -15.56 -2.10 -0.24
CA GLY A 49 -15.79 -1.16 0.86
C GLY A 49 -15.97 0.27 0.39
N ASP A 50 -16.22 1.16 1.35
CA ASP A 50 -16.29 2.60 1.13
C ASP A 50 -14.95 3.28 1.41
N LEU A 51 -14.70 4.40 0.74
CA LEU A 51 -13.49 5.20 0.97
C LEU A 51 -13.62 5.96 2.28
N GLY A 52 -12.73 5.64 3.23
CA GLY A 52 -12.56 6.37 4.48
C GLY A 52 -11.75 7.65 4.30
N GLY A 53 -11.65 8.41 5.39
CA GLY A 53 -10.69 9.52 5.49
C GLY A 53 -9.26 9.05 5.77
N PRO A 54 -8.27 9.95 5.72
CA PRO A 54 -6.91 9.64 6.11
C PRO A 54 -6.80 9.26 7.59
N VAL A 55 -5.79 8.46 7.91
CA VAL A 55 -5.47 8.03 9.27
C VAL A 55 -4.39 8.93 9.84
N LEU A 56 -4.62 9.50 11.03
CA LEU A 56 -3.63 10.33 11.73
C LEU A 56 -2.52 9.46 12.33
N ILE A 57 -1.28 9.68 11.89
CA ILE A 57 -0.09 8.95 12.31
C ILE A 57 1.02 9.96 12.60
N ASP A 58 1.46 10.05 13.85
CA ASP A 58 2.55 10.96 14.27
C ASP A 58 2.38 12.41 13.74
N GLY A 59 1.14 12.91 13.69
CA GLY A 59 0.80 14.25 13.19
C GLY A 59 0.56 14.36 11.67
N LEU A 60 0.76 13.27 10.91
CA LEU A 60 0.52 13.21 9.47
C LEU A 60 -0.81 12.52 9.15
N GLN A 61 -1.59 13.11 8.25
CA GLN A 61 -2.79 12.48 7.71
C GLN A 61 -2.41 11.57 6.54
N VAL A 62 -2.50 10.25 6.73
CA VAL A 62 -2.07 9.27 5.73
C VAL A 62 -3.29 8.66 5.04
N GLY A 63 -3.41 8.91 3.74
CA GLY A 63 -4.42 8.30 2.89
C GLY A 63 -4.04 6.88 2.51
N LEU A 64 -5.01 5.97 2.52
CA LEU A 64 -4.81 4.54 2.27
C LEU A 64 -5.44 4.12 0.95
N LEU A 65 -4.68 3.41 0.12
CA LEU A 65 -5.13 2.80 -1.12
C LEU A 65 -4.79 1.30 -1.12
N VAL A 66 -5.61 0.50 -1.81
CA VAL A 66 -5.35 -0.94 -1.97
C VAL A 66 -5.24 -1.29 -3.45
N CYS A 67 -4.01 -1.55 -3.91
CA CYS A 67 -3.67 -2.04 -5.23
C CYS A 67 -4.35 -1.24 -6.35
N ALA A 68 -5.35 -1.82 -7.02
CA ALA A 68 -6.10 -1.22 -8.12
C ALA A 68 -6.92 0.03 -7.73
N ASP A 69 -7.07 0.36 -6.45
CA ASP A 69 -7.66 1.64 -6.03
C ASP A 69 -6.84 2.84 -6.54
N ALA A 70 -5.54 2.66 -6.80
CA ALA A 70 -4.68 3.68 -7.39
C ALA A 70 -4.88 3.87 -8.92
N TYR A 71 -5.67 3.03 -9.59
CA TYR A 71 -5.84 3.08 -11.05
C TYR A 71 -6.57 4.34 -11.51
N ALA A 72 -7.67 4.69 -10.83
CA ALA A 72 -8.41 5.92 -11.09
C ALA A 72 -7.91 7.06 -10.19
N ALA A 73 -8.02 8.30 -10.65
CA ALA A 73 -7.66 9.48 -9.86
C ALA A 73 -8.58 9.69 -8.65
N GLU A 74 -9.87 9.33 -8.79
CA GLU A 74 -10.93 9.68 -7.84
C GLU A 74 -10.63 9.31 -6.38
N PRO A 75 -10.17 8.08 -6.03
CA PRO A 75 -9.86 7.77 -4.63
C PRO A 75 -8.76 8.64 -4.04
N ALA A 76 -7.70 8.90 -4.81
CA ALA A 76 -6.57 9.72 -4.37
C ALA A 76 -6.98 11.19 -4.20
N LEU A 77 -7.78 11.73 -5.13
CA LEU A 77 -8.32 13.09 -5.06
C LEU A 77 -9.24 13.27 -3.85
N ARG A 78 -10.08 12.29 -3.55
CA ARG A 78 -10.94 12.32 -2.35
C ARG A 78 -10.13 12.28 -1.06
N LEU A 79 -9.05 11.50 -0.99
CA LEU A 79 -8.15 11.49 0.16
C LEU A 79 -7.43 12.84 0.33
N ARG A 80 -6.97 13.45 -0.77
CA ARG A 80 -6.41 14.82 -0.76
C ARG A 80 -7.43 15.83 -0.25
N ALA A 81 -8.66 15.80 -0.76
CA ALA A 81 -9.74 16.68 -0.31
C ALA A 81 -10.10 16.47 1.16
N ALA A 82 -9.93 15.25 1.68
CA ALA A 82 -10.09 14.92 3.09
C ALA A 82 -8.87 15.29 3.97
N GLY A 83 -7.86 15.96 3.41
CA GLY A 83 -6.71 16.48 4.14
C GLY A 83 -5.53 15.52 4.26
N ALA A 84 -5.40 14.51 3.39
CA ALA A 84 -4.21 13.66 3.36
C ALA A 84 -2.94 14.47 3.02
N HIS A 85 -1.84 14.16 3.71
CA HIS A 85 -0.50 14.70 3.46
C HIS A 85 0.37 13.73 2.65
N LEU A 86 0.09 12.42 2.72
CA LEU A 86 0.76 11.40 1.90
C LEU A 86 -0.19 10.23 1.64
N LEU A 87 0.09 9.47 0.59
CA LEU A 87 -0.64 8.26 0.23
C LEU A 87 0.23 7.02 0.44
N VAL A 88 -0.35 5.98 1.04
CA VAL A 88 0.26 4.65 1.13
C VAL A 88 -0.62 3.67 0.38
N SER A 89 0.00 2.88 -0.48
CA SER A 89 -0.66 1.78 -1.18
C SER A 89 0.01 0.45 -0.85
N SER A 90 -0.80 -0.52 -0.45
CA SER A 90 -0.41 -1.92 -0.48
C SER A 90 -0.86 -2.52 -1.79
N ALA A 91 0.02 -3.23 -2.48
CA ALA A 91 -0.25 -3.79 -3.80
C ALA A 91 0.14 -5.27 -3.92
N ALA A 92 -0.56 -5.96 -4.82
CA ALA A 92 -0.13 -7.21 -5.43
C ALA A 92 -0.33 -7.07 -6.95
N TRP A 93 0.29 -6.03 -7.51
CA TRP A 93 0.16 -5.66 -8.92
C TRP A 93 1.24 -6.35 -9.75
N TRP A 94 0.82 -7.09 -10.77
CA TRP A 94 1.71 -7.84 -11.65
C TRP A 94 2.73 -6.93 -12.37
N PRO A 95 3.93 -7.41 -12.73
CA PRO A 95 4.85 -6.66 -13.60
C PRO A 95 4.44 -6.65 -15.09
N GLY A 96 5.20 -5.97 -15.95
CA GLY A 96 5.03 -6.05 -17.42
C GLY A 96 3.71 -5.43 -17.94
N ASP A 97 3.10 -6.06 -18.95
CA ASP A 97 1.93 -5.51 -19.68
C ASP A 97 0.69 -5.30 -18.79
N TRP A 98 0.60 -6.02 -17.67
CA TRP A 98 -0.47 -5.90 -16.68
C TRP A 98 -0.06 -5.06 -15.47
N GLY A 99 1.15 -4.51 -15.49
CA GLY A 99 1.70 -3.69 -14.43
C GLY A 99 1.31 -2.23 -14.51
N PRO A 100 1.75 -1.45 -13.50
CA PRO A 100 1.54 -0.02 -13.50
C PRO A 100 2.23 0.61 -14.72
N SER A 101 1.44 1.34 -15.51
CA SER A 101 1.85 2.10 -16.69
C SER A 101 1.75 3.60 -16.40
N GLY A 102 2.33 4.01 -15.27
CA GLY A 102 2.37 5.41 -14.83
C GLY A 102 1.22 5.85 -13.92
N GLU A 103 0.34 4.94 -13.47
CA GLU A 103 -0.78 5.30 -12.59
C GLU A 103 -0.28 5.90 -11.27
N TRP A 104 0.80 5.39 -10.70
CA TRP A 104 1.35 5.89 -9.44
C TRP A 104 1.87 7.33 -9.57
N GLU A 105 2.66 7.60 -10.61
CA GLU A 105 3.10 8.94 -10.98
C GLU A 105 1.92 9.87 -11.20
N ALA A 106 0.92 9.43 -11.97
CA ALA A 106 -0.29 10.19 -12.23
C ALA A 106 -1.02 10.55 -10.93
N ARG A 107 -1.14 9.65 -9.94
CA ARG A 107 -1.77 9.97 -8.65
C ARG A 107 -1.04 11.07 -7.88
N THR A 108 0.30 11.10 -7.95
CA THR A 108 1.07 12.19 -7.32
C THR A 108 0.92 13.51 -8.07
N LEU A 109 0.76 13.49 -9.40
CA LEU A 109 0.46 14.69 -10.20
C LEU A 109 -0.96 15.20 -9.94
N ASP A 110 -1.94 14.29 -9.89
CA ASP A 110 -3.36 14.60 -9.67
C ASP A 110 -3.58 15.27 -8.30
N THR A 111 -2.89 14.77 -7.28
CA THR A 111 -3.12 15.18 -5.88
C THR A 111 -2.10 16.15 -5.33
N GLY A 112 -0.92 16.26 -5.95
CA GLY A 112 0.25 16.92 -5.38
C GLY A 112 0.74 16.26 -4.08
N LEU A 113 0.39 14.99 -3.82
CA LEU A 113 0.82 14.24 -2.64
C LEU A 113 1.88 13.20 -3.01
N PRO A 114 2.88 12.95 -2.14
CA PRO A 114 3.74 11.78 -2.27
C PRO A 114 2.95 10.47 -2.14
N LEU A 115 3.40 9.44 -2.85
CA LEU A 115 2.84 8.09 -2.81
C LEU A 115 3.94 7.06 -2.54
N ILE A 116 3.74 6.24 -1.51
CA ILE A 116 4.59 5.09 -1.19
C ILE A 116 3.79 3.82 -1.51
N VAL A 117 4.36 2.95 -2.35
CA VAL A 117 3.75 1.67 -2.71
C VAL A 117 4.63 0.53 -2.24
N CYS A 118 4.06 -0.34 -1.40
CA CYS A 118 4.65 -1.63 -1.06
C CYS A 118 3.92 -2.72 -1.84
N ASN A 119 4.59 -3.31 -2.83
CA ASN A 119 4.05 -4.31 -3.72
C ASN A 119 4.62 -5.70 -3.40
N ARG A 120 3.79 -6.72 -3.57
CA ARG A 120 4.17 -8.12 -3.38
C ARG A 120 5.27 -8.54 -4.36
N SER A 121 6.24 -9.31 -3.86
CA SER A 121 7.23 -10.05 -4.65
C SER A 121 7.00 -11.56 -4.63
N GLY A 122 7.82 -12.29 -5.40
CA GLY A 122 7.92 -13.74 -5.35
C GLY A 122 6.89 -14.46 -6.22
N ARG A 123 6.72 -15.76 -5.93
CA ARG A 123 5.92 -16.67 -6.75
C ARG A 123 4.82 -17.36 -5.95
N ASP A 124 3.64 -17.51 -6.56
CA ASP A 124 2.52 -18.26 -6.02
C ASP A 124 1.73 -18.94 -7.13
N GLY A 125 1.96 -20.24 -7.31
CA GLY A 125 1.48 -21.00 -8.46
C GLY A 125 1.99 -20.40 -9.78
N GLU A 126 1.04 -19.99 -10.63
CA GLU A 126 1.30 -19.28 -11.90
C GLU A 126 1.54 -17.78 -11.71
N SER A 127 1.42 -17.25 -10.49
CA SER A 127 1.71 -15.85 -10.18
C SER A 127 3.20 -15.62 -10.07
N HIS A 128 3.78 -14.85 -11.00
CA HIS A 128 5.21 -14.53 -11.04
C HIS A 128 5.41 -13.02 -10.84
N MET A 129 5.79 -12.63 -9.62
CA MET A 129 5.93 -11.23 -9.20
C MET A 129 7.38 -10.84 -8.87
N ASN A 130 8.36 -11.60 -9.37
CA ASN A 130 9.78 -11.35 -9.08
C ASN A 130 10.26 -9.96 -9.55
N ASP A 131 9.65 -9.45 -10.63
CA ASP A 131 9.97 -8.13 -11.20
C ASP A 131 8.98 -7.04 -10.77
N ALA A 132 8.05 -7.35 -9.85
CA ALA A 132 7.09 -6.38 -9.34
C ALA A 132 7.82 -5.28 -8.56
N GLU A 133 7.40 -4.04 -8.80
CA GLU A 133 8.03 -2.87 -8.21
C GLU A 133 7.30 -2.43 -6.94
N SER A 134 8.05 -2.20 -5.87
CA SER A 134 7.68 -1.23 -4.85
C SER A 134 8.30 0.12 -5.19
N VAL A 135 7.59 1.22 -4.94
CA VAL A 135 8.05 2.54 -5.37
C VAL A 135 7.83 3.61 -4.32
N ILE A 136 8.66 4.64 -4.37
CA ILE A 136 8.39 5.93 -3.74
C ILE A 136 8.31 6.95 -4.87
N VAL A 137 7.18 7.65 -4.93
CA VAL A 137 6.83 8.55 -6.03
C VAL A 137 6.43 9.89 -5.46
N ASP A 138 6.89 10.97 -6.07
CA ASP A 138 6.43 12.32 -5.77
C ASP A 138 6.51 13.18 -7.03
N ARG A 139 5.54 14.09 -7.20
CA ARG A 139 5.43 15.03 -8.34
C ARG A 139 5.65 14.38 -9.72
N GLY A 140 5.10 13.19 -9.90
CA GLY A 140 5.18 12.43 -11.15
C GLY A 140 6.52 11.73 -11.40
N VAL A 141 7.41 11.69 -10.41
CA VAL A 141 8.75 11.09 -10.52
C VAL A 141 8.89 9.95 -9.52
N LYS A 142 9.28 8.76 -10.01
CA LYS A 142 9.74 7.65 -9.16
C LYS A 142 11.10 8.01 -8.56
N LEU A 143 11.12 8.42 -7.30
CA LEU A 143 12.34 8.71 -6.55
C LEU A 143 13.12 7.43 -6.25
N LEU A 144 12.41 6.33 -5.98
CA LEU A 144 12.97 4.99 -5.84
C LEU A 144 12.08 3.95 -6.50
N THR A 145 12.72 2.94 -7.08
CA THR A 145 12.10 1.69 -7.55
C THR A 145 12.85 0.54 -6.93
N LEU A 146 12.15 -0.29 -6.16
CA LEU A 146 12.70 -1.40 -5.39
C LEU A 146 12.11 -2.70 -5.91
N ARG A 147 12.96 -3.71 -6.10
CA ARG A 147 12.57 -5.05 -6.57
C ARG A 147 13.36 -6.09 -5.79
N SER A 148 12.73 -7.23 -5.52
CA SER A 148 13.39 -8.41 -4.99
C SER A 148 12.62 -9.64 -5.45
N ALA A 149 13.31 -10.72 -5.81
CA ALA A 149 12.66 -11.98 -6.13
C ALA A 149 12.10 -12.67 -4.87
N ASP A 150 12.64 -12.34 -3.70
CA ASP A 150 12.31 -12.96 -2.41
C ASP A 150 11.63 -11.97 -1.47
N SER A 151 11.21 -12.47 -0.29
CA SER A 151 10.70 -11.63 0.79
C SER A 151 11.83 -10.80 1.39
N THR A 152 11.74 -9.49 1.24
CA THR A 152 12.81 -8.54 1.58
C THR A 152 12.26 -7.31 2.26
N VAL A 153 12.99 -6.81 3.26
CA VAL A 153 12.75 -5.52 3.90
C VAL A 153 13.76 -4.52 3.35
N PHE A 154 13.25 -3.45 2.75
CA PHE A 154 14.03 -2.27 2.41
C PHE A 154 13.81 -1.20 3.49
N VAL A 155 14.89 -0.72 4.08
CA VAL A 155 14.88 0.46 4.94
C VAL A 155 15.27 1.65 4.07
N VAL A 156 14.35 2.58 3.94
CA VAL A 156 14.54 3.78 3.12
C VAL A 156 14.50 5.01 4.02
N GLU A 157 15.49 5.87 3.86
CA GLU A 157 15.52 7.19 4.47
C GLU A 157 15.12 8.23 3.41
N CYS A 158 14.13 9.04 3.72
CA CYS A 158 13.66 10.11 2.84
C CYS A 158 13.75 11.46 3.53
N LEU A 159 14.23 12.46 2.80
CA LEU A 159 14.23 13.85 3.23
C LEU A 159 12.88 14.47 2.87
N VAL A 160 12.18 14.96 3.89
CA VAL A 160 10.87 15.63 3.73
C VAL A 160 11.07 17.14 3.75
N ASP A 161 10.59 17.83 2.71
CA ASP A 161 10.63 19.28 2.58
C ASP A 161 9.27 19.80 2.09
N ASP A 162 8.67 20.73 2.83
CA ASP A 162 7.35 21.33 2.55
C ASP A 162 6.26 20.32 2.12
N GLY A 163 6.18 19.19 2.83
CA GLY A 163 5.19 18.12 2.54
C GLY A 163 5.53 17.22 1.35
N HIS A 164 6.71 17.39 0.75
CA HIS A 164 7.22 16.60 -0.37
C HIS A 164 8.41 15.73 0.03
N LEU A 165 8.65 14.68 -0.75
CA LEU A 165 9.85 13.83 -0.64
C LEU A 165 10.89 14.37 -1.63
N ALA A 166 11.99 14.90 -1.12
CA ALA A 166 13.03 15.51 -1.94
C ALA A 166 14.04 14.47 -2.46
N THR A 167 14.59 13.66 -1.55
CA THR A 167 15.49 12.55 -1.85
C THR A 167 15.10 11.35 -1.00
N CYS A 168 15.26 10.15 -1.55
CA CYS A 168 15.06 8.90 -0.83
C CYS A 168 16.19 7.95 -1.18
N GLU A 169 16.81 7.34 -0.17
CA GLU A 169 17.94 6.44 -0.34
C GLU A 169 17.73 5.15 0.46
N VAL A 170 18.18 4.02 -0.09
CA VAL A 170 18.13 2.74 0.62
C VAL A 170 19.25 2.71 1.65
N ALA A 171 18.88 2.79 2.93
CA ALA A 171 19.82 2.74 4.05
C ALA A 171 20.19 1.30 4.42
N ALA A 172 19.28 0.35 4.23
CA ALA A 172 19.54 -1.07 4.44
C ALA A 172 18.60 -1.96 3.63
N GLU A 173 19.06 -3.17 3.32
CA GLU A 173 18.28 -4.25 2.73
C GLU A 173 18.54 -5.53 3.53
N ALA A 174 17.47 -6.24 3.89
CA ALA A 174 17.59 -7.49 4.62
C ALA A 174 16.53 -8.50 4.16
N PRO A 175 16.89 -9.79 4.00
CA PRO A 175 15.90 -10.84 3.75
C PRO A 175 14.99 -11.00 4.97
N VAL A 176 13.71 -11.28 4.73
CA VAL A 176 12.79 -11.66 5.81
C VAL A 176 13.14 -13.10 6.23
N THR A 177 13.88 -13.25 7.33
CA THR A 177 14.14 -14.56 7.91
C THR A 177 12.86 -15.07 8.58
N SER A 178 12.38 -16.24 8.17
CA SER A 178 11.19 -16.87 8.74
C SER A 178 11.41 -17.12 10.23
N THR A 179 10.87 -16.27 11.09
CA THR A 179 10.63 -16.64 12.48
C THR A 179 9.20 -17.14 12.51
N THR A 180 9.01 -18.44 12.69
CA THR A 180 7.70 -19.07 12.77
C THR A 180 6.89 -18.43 13.90
N ALA A 181 6.05 -17.45 13.60
CA ALA A 181 5.05 -16.96 14.53
C ALA A 181 3.92 -17.99 14.57
N SER A 182 4.09 -19.05 15.36
CA SER A 182 3.00 -19.95 15.68
C SER A 182 2.00 -19.22 16.56
N VAL A 183 0.95 -18.66 15.98
CA VAL A 183 -0.22 -18.23 16.73
C VAL A 183 -0.97 -19.51 17.14
N ARG A 184 -0.75 -19.97 18.38
CA ARG A 184 -1.64 -20.97 18.98
C ARG A 184 -2.92 -20.26 19.36
N VAL A 185 -3.98 -20.51 18.60
CA VAL A 185 -5.34 -20.18 19.03
C VAL A 185 -5.71 -21.20 20.10
N GLY A 186 -5.91 -20.72 21.33
CA GLY A 186 -6.50 -21.49 22.44
C GLY A 186 -8.00 -21.26 22.52
#